data_AF-A0A174UYT9-F1
#
_entry.id   AF-A0A174UYT9-F1
#
_cell.length_a   1.000
_cell.length_b   1.000
_cell.length_c   1.000
_cell.angle_alpha   90.00
_cell.angle_beta   90.00
_cell.angle_gamma   90.00
#
_symmetry.space_group_name_H-M   'P 1'
#
loop_
_entity.id
_entity.type
_entity.pdbx_description
1 polymer ?
#
loop_
_entity_poly.entity_id
_entity_poly.type
_entity_poly.pdbx_seq_one_letter_code
_entity_poly.pdbx_strand_id
1 'polypeptide(L)'
;MSPRHLSALTYLPERGTALGDAAARGEFRLLTAWQALEETRLLLEHLEVDPLHFTSDHASNYLPLKGGLPGDKARLLALLDGALSGEQGIKPELWRGL
;
A
#
# COMPACT_ATOMS: atom_id res chain seq x y z
N MET A 1 5.96 -14.36 -15.71
CA MET A 1 5.62 -13.04 -16.30
C MET A 1 6.57 -12.01 -15.71
N SER A 2 7.11 -11.08 -16.50
CA SER A 2 7.97 -10.00 -16.01
C SER A 2 7.31 -8.65 -16.32
N PRO A 3 6.41 -8.15 -15.45
CA PRO A 3 5.74 -6.88 -15.69
C PRO A 3 6.73 -5.72 -15.64
N ARG A 4 6.41 -4.64 -16.35
CA ARG A 4 7.20 -3.40 -16.35
C ARG A 4 6.66 -2.34 -15.39
N HIS A 5 5.43 -2.55 -14.92
CA HIS A 5 4.73 -1.65 -14.01
C HIS A 5 3.90 -2.47 -13.02
N LEU A 6 3.95 -2.10 -11.74
CA LEU A 6 3.08 -2.64 -10.69
C LEU A 6 2.59 -1.48 -9.82
N SER A 7 1.27 -1.32 -9.71
CA SER A 7 0.63 -0.41 -8.77
C SER A 7 -0.02 -1.21 -7.64
N ALA A 8 0.42 -0.99 -6.39
CA ALA A 8 -0.23 -1.53 -5.21
C ALA A 8 -1.29 -0.55 -4.69
N LEU A 9 -2.49 -1.06 -4.41
CA LEU A 9 -3.61 -0.28 -3.87
C LEU A 9 -4.20 -0.99 -2.66
N THR A 10 -4.34 -0.28 -1.54
CA THR A 10 -5.11 -0.73 -0.39
C THR A 10 -6.59 -0.58 -0.68
N TYR A 11 -7.35 -1.65 -0.44
CA TYR A 11 -8.80 -1.69 -0.68
C TYR A 11 -9.54 -0.59 0.09
N LEU A 12 -10.51 0.03 -0.59
CA LEU A 12 -11.50 0.93 -0.01
C LEU A 12 -12.89 0.28 -0.21
N PRO A 13 -13.66 0.08 0.87
CA PRO A 13 -14.99 -0.49 0.75
C PRO A 13 -15.93 0.47 0.01
N GLU A 14 -16.67 -0.04 -0.96
CA GLU A 14 -17.66 0.73 -1.73
C GLU A 14 -19.06 0.20 -1.46
N ARG A 15 -20.01 1.09 -1.17
CA ARG A 15 -21.37 0.71 -0.78
C ARG A 15 -22.11 0.07 -1.96
N GLY A 16 -22.86 -1.00 -1.70
CA GLY A 16 -23.59 -1.72 -2.75
C GLY A 16 -22.72 -2.67 -3.56
N THR A 17 -21.44 -2.84 -3.19
CA THR A 17 -20.61 -3.93 -3.69
C THR A 17 -20.63 -5.10 -2.71
N ALA A 18 -20.49 -6.33 -3.20
CA ALA A 18 -20.54 -7.52 -2.34
C ALA A 18 -19.55 -7.45 -1.17
N LEU A 19 -18.31 -6.99 -1.42
CA LEU A 19 -17.27 -6.90 -0.40
C LEU A 19 -17.42 -5.67 0.50
N GLY A 20 -17.90 -4.54 -0.04
CA GLY A 20 -18.19 -3.35 0.77
C GLY A 20 -19.37 -3.56 1.72
N ASP A 21 -20.42 -4.26 1.27
CA ASP A 21 -21.56 -4.62 2.11
C ASP A 21 -21.16 -5.66 3.17
N ALA A 22 -20.29 -6.61 2.83
CA ALA A 22 -19.72 -7.55 3.80
C ALA A 22 -18.85 -6.83 4.86
N ALA A 23 -18.07 -5.83 4.44
CA ALA A 23 -17.30 -5.00 5.37
C ALA A 23 -18.21 -4.21 6.31
N ALA A 24 -19.29 -3.62 5.78
CA ALA A 24 -20.29 -2.89 6.57
C ALA A 24 -21.02 -3.79 7.58
N ARG A 25 -21.23 -5.07 7.27
CA ARG A 25 -21.78 -6.07 8.20
C ARG A 25 -20.75 -6.67 9.17
N GLY A 26 -19.47 -6.31 9.05
CA GLY A 26 -18.38 -6.87 9.86
C GLY A 26 -17.95 -8.29 9.47
N GLU A 27 -18.44 -8.80 8.33
CA GLU A 27 -18.08 -10.12 7.79
C GLU A 27 -16.73 -10.07 7.07
N PHE A 28 -16.33 -8.90 6.58
CA PHE A 28 -15.00 -8.64 6.03
C PHE A 28 -14.27 -7.60 6.87
N ARG A 29 -13.11 -7.97 7.43
CA ARG A 29 -12.31 -7.07 8.25
C ARG A 29 -11.27 -6.36 7.40
N LEU A 30 -11.34 -5.04 7.37
CA LEU A 30 -10.34 -4.21 6.70
C LEU A 30 -9.02 -4.21 7.47
N LEU A 31 -7.92 -4.02 6.74
CA LEU A 31 -6.62 -3.76 7.31
C LEU A 31 -6.64 -2.42 8.05
N THR A 32 -5.92 -2.35 9.17
CA THR A 32 -5.52 -1.05 9.73
C THR A 32 -4.47 -0.39 8.84
N ALA A 33 -4.22 0.90 9.06
CA ALA A 33 -3.14 1.61 8.36
C ALA A 33 -1.77 0.94 8.56
N TRP A 34 -1.49 0.45 9.77
CA TRP A 34 -0.25 -0.25 10.09
C TRP A 34 -0.15 -1.57 9.33
N GLN A 35 -1.22 -2.36 9.33
CA GLN A 35 -1.24 -3.64 8.61
C GLN A 35 -1.08 -3.46 7.10
N ALA A 36 -1.65 -2.39 6.52
CA ALA A 36 -1.48 -2.08 5.10
C ALA A 36 -0.02 -1.68 4.76
N LEU A 37 0.66 -0.98 5.67
CA LEU A 37 2.08 -0.63 5.51
C LEU A 37 2.98 -1.87 5.68
N GLU A 38 2.69 -2.73 6.64
CA GLU A 38 3.37 -4.02 6.84
C GLU A 38 3.26 -4.90 5.59
N GLU A 39 2.05 -5.01 5.01
CA GLU A 39 1.80 -5.76 3.78
C GLU A 39 2.57 -5.15 2.60
N THR A 40 2.54 -3.83 2.43
CA THR A 40 3.28 -3.13 1.36
C THR A 40 4.79 -3.34 1.49
N ARG A 41 5.31 -3.28 2.72
CA ARG A 41 6.72 -3.54 3.03
C ARG A 41 7.11 -4.98 2.68
N LEU A 42 6.31 -5.95 3.10
CA LEU A 42 6.53 -7.37 2.81
C LEU A 42 6.50 -7.65 1.30
N LEU A 43 5.53 -7.08 0.58
CA LEU A 43 5.46 -7.16 -0.88
C LEU A 43 6.75 -6.64 -1.51
N LEU A 44 7.19 -5.43 -1.12
CA LEU A 44 8.36 -4.79 -1.70
C LEU A 44 9.66 -5.54 -1.38
N GLU A 45 9.78 -6.07 -0.16
CA GLU A 45 10.90 -6.90 0.29
C GLU A 45 11.10 -8.12 -0.62
N HIS A 46 10.01 -8.78 -1.02
CA HIS A 46 10.04 -9.98 -1.86
C HIS A 46 9.86 -9.71 -3.36
N LEU A 47 9.72 -8.45 -3.77
CA LEU A 47 9.61 -8.11 -5.19
C LEU A 47 11.00 -8.14 -5.84
N GLU A 48 11.21 -9.14 -6.71
CA GLU A 48 12.49 -9.43 -7.39
C GLU A 48 12.43 -9.18 -8.91
N VAL A 49 11.38 -8.53 -9.41
CA VAL A 49 11.23 -8.22 -10.83
C VAL A 49 12.14 -7.06 -11.22
N ASP A 50 13.00 -7.28 -12.21
CA ASP A 50 13.93 -6.28 -12.74
C ASP A 50 13.82 -6.18 -14.27
N PRO A 51 13.59 -4.97 -14.83
CA PRO A 51 13.29 -3.72 -14.13
C PRO A 51 11.78 -3.56 -13.93
N LEU A 52 11.41 -2.92 -12.83
CA LEU A 52 10.01 -2.68 -12.48
C LEU A 52 9.79 -1.25 -12.02
N HIS A 53 8.82 -0.56 -12.61
CA HIS A 53 8.29 0.67 -12.05
C HIS A 53 7.21 0.33 -11.01
N PHE A 54 7.50 0.58 -9.74
CA PHE A 54 6.59 0.33 -8.62
C PHE A 54 5.90 1.62 -8.18
N THR A 55 4.60 1.55 -7.96
CA THR A 55 3.83 2.65 -7.36
C THR A 55 2.88 2.15 -6.27
N SER A 56 2.71 2.99 -5.25
CA SER A 56 1.70 2.89 -4.19
C SER A 56 1.27 4.31 -3.79
N ASP A 57 1.24 5.23 -4.74
CA ASP A 57 0.93 6.66 -4.60
C ASP A 57 -0.54 7.03 -4.82
N HIS A 58 -1.41 6.02 -4.99
CA HIS A 58 -2.84 6.23 -5.15
C HIS A 58 -3.50 6.78 -3.87
N ALA A 59 -4.61 7.53 -4.03
CA ALA A 59 -5.34 8.16 -2.92
C ALA A 59 -5.81 7.16 -1.84
N SER A 60 -5.96 5.89 -2.20
CA SER A 60 -6.37 4.80 -1.31
C SER A 60 -5.26 4.29 -0.39
N ASN A 61 -4.00 4.70 -0.55
CA ASN A 61 -2.87 4.23 0.26
C ASN A 61 -2.51 5.21 1.37
N TYR A 62 -1.77 4.70 2.36
CA TYR A 62 -1.36 5.44 3.56
C TYR A 62 -0.03 6.19 3.42
N LEU A 63 0.87 5.70 2.55
CA LEU A 63 2.17 6.30 2.32
C LEU A 63 2.42 6.34 0.80
N PRO A 64 2.60 7.53 0.20
CA PRO A 64 2.87 7.63 -1.23
C PRO A 64 4.27 7.12 -1.53
N LEU A 65 4.34 6.06 -2.34
CA LEU A 65 5.60 5.43 -2.74
C LEU A 65 5.67 5.31 -4.25
N LYS A 66 6.83 5.62 -4.82
CA LYS A 66 7.11 5.48 -6.25
C LYS A 66 8.60 5.33 -6.48
N GLY A 67 8.99 4.40 -7.35
CA GLY A 67 10.39 4.18 -7.69
C GLY A 67 10.60 3.06 -8.70
N GLY A 68 11.81 3.01 -9.27
CA GLY A 68 12.26 1.94 -10.14
C GLY A 68 13.04 0.88 -9.35
N LEU A 69 12.60 -0.38 -9.39
CA LEU A 69 13.33 -1.50 -8.82
C LEU A 69 14.34 -2.05 -9.84
N PRO A 70 15.53 -2.49 -9.37
CA PRO A 70 15.93 -2.60 -7.96
C PRO A 70 16.48 -1.30 -7.34
N GLY A 71 16.78 -0.27 -8.13
CA GLY A 71 17.53 0.93 -7.70
C GLY A 71 16.92 1.70 -6.52
N ASP A 72 15.60 1.81 -6.44
CA ASP A 72 14.89 2.52 -5.38
C ASP A 72 14.49 1.63 -4.19
N LYS A 73 14.74 0.32 -4.24
CA LYS A 73 14.20 -0.64 -3.25
C LYS A 73 14.56 -0.28 -1.82
N ALA A 74 15.85 -0.02 -1.56
CA ALA A 74 16.34 0.32 -0.23
C ALA A 74 15.73 1.63 0.30
N ARG A 75 15.59 2.65 -0.56
CA ARG A 75 14.97 3.93 -0.20
C ARG A 75 13.49 3.76 0.15
N LEU A 76 12.76 2.97 -0.66
CA LEU A 76 11.34 2.72 -0.45
C LEU A 76 11.08 1.90 0.82
N LEU A 77 11.93 0.90 1.12
CA LEU A 77 11.87 0.15 2.39
C LEU A 77 12.14 1.06 3.59
N ALA A 78 13.14 1.94 3.51
CA ALA A 78 13.43 2.89 4.60
C ALA A 78 12.27 3.85 4.89
N LEU A 79 11.53 4.30 3.87
CA LEU A 79 10.32 5.11 4.05
C LEU A 79 9.22 4.32 4.79
N LEU A 80 9.02 3.06 4.40
CA LEU A 80 8.06 2.18 5.08
C LEU A 80 8.45 1.92 6.53
N ASP A 81 9.73 1.65 6.79
CA ASP A 81 10.24 1.42 8.16
C ASP A 81 10.09 2.68 9.03
N GLY A 82 10.37 3.87 8.49
CA GLY A 82 10.14 5.14 9.19
C GLY A 82 8.65 5.43 9.46
N ALA A 83 7.75 5.03 8.56
CA ALA A 83 6.32 5.14 8.79
C ALA A 83 5.83 4.16 9.87
N LEU A 84 6.34 2.93 9.87
CA LEU A 84 6.00 1.90 10.85
C LEU A 84 6.55 2.23 12.25
N SER A 85 7.71 2.88 12.34
CA SER A 85 8.27 3.36 13.62
C SER A 85 7.60 4.63 14.14
N GLY A 86 6.79 5.31 13.32
CA GLY A 86 6.13 6.58 13.64
C GLY A 86 7.02 7.81 13.46
N GLU A 87 8.24 7.67 12.95
CA GLU A 87 9.12 8.80 12.59
C GLU A 87 8.60 9.58 11.38
N GLN A 88 7.90 8.88 10.47
CA GLN A 88 7.25 9.48 9.31
C GLN A 88 5.72 9.47 9.47
N GLY A 89 5.12 10.63 9.20
CA GLY A 89 3.67 10.75 9.16
C GLY A 89 3.06 9.97 7.99
N ILE A 90 1.90 9.36 8.23
CA ILE A 90 1.11 8.67 7.22
C ILE A 90 -0.20 9.42 6.97
N LYS A 91 -0.81 9.18 5.81
CA LYS A 91 -2.13 9.74 5.49
C LYS A 91 -3.15 9.24 6.52
N PRO A 92 -3.90 10.12 7.20
CA PRO A 92 -4.95 9.69 8.12
C PRO A 92 -6.11 9.03 7.37
N GLU A 93 -6.84 8.12 8.03
CA GLU A 93 -7.95 7.37 7.42
C GLU A 93 -8.99 8.29 6.77
N LEU A 94 -9.35 9.40 7.43
CA LEU A 94 -10.32 10.38 6.96
C LEU A 94 -9.95 11.03 5.60
N TRP A 95 -8.70 10.93 5.19
CA TRP A 95 -8.18 11.52 3.96
C TRP A 95 -7.97 10.47 2.86
N ARG A 96 -8.23 9.18 3.11
CA ARG A 96 -8.14 8.15 2.08
C ARG A 96 -9.26 8.29 1.05
N GLY A 97 -8.88 8.21 -0.23
CA GLY A 97 -9.80 8.35 -1.35
C GLY A 97 -10.13 9.80 -1.73
N LEU A 98 -9.54 10.79 -1.05
CA LEU A 98 -9.60 12.23 -1.37
C LEU A 98 -8.34 12.70 -2.12
#